data_AF-A0A1V4M352-F1
#
_entry.id   AF-A0A1V4M352-F1
#
_cell.length_a   1.000
_cell.length_b   1.000
_cell.length_c   1.000
_cell.angle_alpha   90.00
_cell.angle_beta   90.00
_cell.angle_gamma   90.00
#
_symmetry.space_group_name_H-M   'P 1'
#
loop_
_entity.id
_entity.type
_entity.pdbx_description
1 polymer ?
#
loop_
_entity_poly.entity_id
_entity_poly.type
_entity_poly.pdbx_seq_one_letter_code
_entity_poly.pdbx_strand_id
1 'polypeptide(L)'
;MKRILLLAGILLLLSGSFRVSLALSEGETQVFEALRSLGFDEAYVAVREDSLVMRIEDPGFEILDTLHEVFVAAGEAQDLPTYVLEIYHEKEPLYSFTVSHEAVEAYASGTLSEEAFNQAVAGESALSLERAIVLDVGVFDGLVYQVDLSEKEATLGMKYTGSLEEELVMDLPNMALRVLFHAPWVETVTFIIDHHTEPRALEIAFETGDLLEVLEGGLSLEALYERAEISEGDSVPLLGRLSAGLKASGHLWTP
;
A
#
# COMPACT_ATOMS: atom_id res chain seq x y z
N MET A 1 27.75 -21.59 -42.68
CA MET A 1 26.36 -21.07 -42.57
C MET A 1 25.68 -21.28 -41.21
N LYS A 2 26.17 -22.13 -40.28
CA LYS A 2 25.52 -22.31 -38.95
C LYS A 2 25.92 -21.31 -37.85
N ARG A 3 26.85 -20.38 -38.09
CA ARG A 3 27.31 -19.40 -37.08
C ARG A 3 26.67 -18.00 -37.18
N ILE A 4 25.89 -17.74 -38.24
CA ILE A 4 25.24 -16.43 -38.44
C ILE A 4 23.86 -16.37 -37.77
N LEU A 5 23.17 -17.51 -37.61
CA LEU A 5 21.87 -17.59 -36.92
C LEU A 5 21.98 -17.43 -35.39
N LEU A 6 23.11 -17.79 -34.79
CA LEU A 6 23.30 -17.62 -33.34
C LEU A 6 23.58 -16.16 -32.95
N LEU A 7 24.16 -15.37 -33.85
CA LEU A 7 24.39 -13.93 -33.61
C LEU A 7 23.11 -13.10 -33.76
N ALA A 8 22.17 -13.48 -34.65
CA ALA A 8 20.88 -12.80 -34.74
C ALA A 8 19.99 -13.02 -33.50
N GLY A 9 20.07 -14.20 -32.88
CA GLY A 9 19.34 -14.50 -31.64
C GLY A 9 19.89 -13.79 -30.39
N ILE A 10 21.19 -13.46 -30.38
CA ILE A 10 21.82 -12.75 -29.24
C ILE A 10 21.77 -11.22 -29.45
N LEU A 11 21.73 -10.73 -30.69
CA LEU A 11 21.57 -9.29 -30.94
C LEU A 11 20.16 -8.77 -30.61
N LEU A 12 19.14 -9.64 -30.64
CA LEU A 12 17.76 -9.30 -30.24
C LEU A 12 17.55 -9.20 -28.72
N LEU A 13 18.52 -9.67 -27.91
CA LEU A 13 18.46 -9.56 -26.45
C LEU A 13 19.13 -8.28 -25.92
N LEU A 14 19.75 -7.46 -26.79
CA LEU A 14 20.54 -6.29 -26.39
C LEU A 14 20.02 -4.93 -26.86
N SER A 15 18.88 -4.88 -27.56
CA SER A 15 18.19 -3.62 -27.89
C SER A 15 16.82 -3.59 -27.22
N GLY A 16 16.77 -3.01 -26.02
CA GLY A 16 15.57 -2.86 -25.19
C GLY A 16 14.45 -2.08 -25.87
N SER A 17 13.64 -2.77 -26.66
CA SER A 17 12.34 -2.32 -27.14
C SER A 17 11.52 -3.54 -27.57
N PHE A 18 11.19 -4.41 -26.61
CA PHE A 18 10.18 -5.44 -26.81
C PHE A 18 8.80 -4.75 -26.82
N ARG A 19 8.41 -4.15 -27.95
CA ARG A 19 6.99 -3.93 -28.24
C ARG A 19 6.43 -5.25 -28.75
N VAL A 20 6.02 -6.13 -27.84
CA VAL A 20 5.07 -7.19 -28.21
C VAL A 20 3.79 -6.45 -28.59
N SER A 21 3.54 -6.30 -29.88
CA SER A 21 2.20 -5.92 -30.36
C SER A 21 1.32 -7.15 -30.16
N LEU A 22 0.80 -7.33 -28.93
CA LEU A 22 -0.35 -8.20 -28.70
C LEU A 22 -1.48 -7.62 -29.55
N ALA A 23 -2.01 -8.42 -30.48
CA ALA A 23 -3.19 -8.03 -31.23
C ALA A 23 -4.36 -8.04 -30.23
N LEU A 24 -4.74 -6.85 -29.76
CA LEU A 24 -5.92 -6.64 -28.95
C LEU A 24 -7.16 -6.99 -29.79
N SER A 25 -8.18 -7.55 -29.15
CA SER A 25 -9.52 -7.64 -29.73
C SER A 25 -10.08 -6.25 -30.02
N GLU A 26 -11.10 -6.17 -30.89
CA GLU A 26 -11.74 -4.91 -31.26
C GLU A 26 -12.29 -4.16 -30.04
N GLY A 27 -12.95 -4.88 -29.12
CA GLY A 27 -13.46 -4.29 -27.88
C GLY A 27 -12.34 -3.84 -26.92
N GLU A 28 -11.25 -4.61 -26.76
CA GLU A 28 -10.10 -4.16 -25.95
C GLU A 28 -9.46 -2.88 -26.53
N THR A 29 -9.40 -2.78 -27.87
CA THR A 29 -8.88 -1.59 -28.56
C THR A 29 -9.78 -0.37 -28.33
N GLN A 30 -11.10 -0.56 -28.39
CA GLN A 30 -12.06 0.53 -28.16
C GLN A 30 -11.96 1.08 -26.74
N VAL A 31 -11.88 0.20 -25.73
CA VAL A 31 -11.73 0.62 -24.33
C VAL A 31 -10.38 1.31 -24.11
N PHE A 32 -9.30 0.77 -24.69
CA PHE A 32 -7.98 1.40 -24.59
C PHE A 32 -7.96 2.82 -25.17
N GLU A 33 -8.56 3.05 -26.35
CA GLU A 33 -8.64 4.40 -26.92
C GLU A 33 -9.56 5.32 -26.13
N ALA A 34 -10.64 4.80 -25.53
CA ALA A 34 -11.49 5.57 -24.63
C ALA A 34 -10.73 6.03 -23.39
N LEU A 35 -10.00 5.13 -22.71
CA LEU A 35 -9.13 5.45 -21.58
C LEU A 35 -8.08 6.51 -21.96
N ARG A 36 -7.48 6.38 -23.14
CA ARG A 36 -6.52 7.39 -23.63
C ARG A 36 -7.17 8.76 -23.85
N SER A 37 -8.42 8.80 -24.31
CA SER A 37 -9.16 10.05 -24.49
C SER A 37 -9.50 10.75 -23.17
N LEU A 38 -9.57 9.99 -22.07
CA LEU A 38 -9.74 10.47 -20.70
C LEU A 38 -8.41 10.91 -20.05
N GLY A 39 -7.28 10.76 -20.75
CA GLY A 39 -5.95 11.15 -20.27
C GLY A 39 -5.11 10.00 -19.70
N PHE A 40 -5.59 8.76 -19.75
CA PHE A 40 -4.84 7.59 -19.27
C PHE A 40 -3.94 7.02 -20.37
N ASP A 41 -2.84 7.71 -20.69
CA ASP A 41 -1.92 7.34 -21.76
C ASP A 41 -1.17 6.01 -21.54
N GLU A 42 -1.01 5.61 -20.27
CA GLU A 42 -0.33 4.37 -19.88
C GLU A 42 -1.32 3.26 -19.47
N ALA A 43 -2.52 3.26 -20.05
CA ALA A 43 -3.52 2.25 -19.78
C ALA A 43 -3.16 0.86 -20.33
N TYR A 44 -3.72 -0.18 -19.71
CA TYR A 44 -3.70 -1.55 -20.24
C TYR A 44 -5.09 -2.15 -20.12
N VAL A 45 -5.54 -2.86 -21.16
CA VAL A 45 -6.86 -3.49 -21.20
C VAL A 45 -6.70 -4.95 -21.61
N ALA A 46 -7.35 -5.86 -20.88
CA ALA A 46 -7.39 -7.27 -21.20
C ALA A 46 -8.73 -7.91 -20.82
N VAL A 47 -9.26 -8.77 -21.67
CA VAL A 47 -10.39 -9.65 -21.33
C VAL A 47 -9.86 -10.91 -20.62
N ARG A 48 -10.46 -11.24 -19.48
CA ARG A 48 -10.19 -12.46 -18.70
C ARG A 48 -11.49 -13.19 -18.39
N GLU A 49 -11.69 -14.34 -19.04
CA GLU A 49 -12.86 -15.20 -18.86
C GLU A 49 -14.19 -14.42 -18.99
N ASP A 50 -14.76 -13.98 -17.87
CA ASP A 50 -16.02 -13.27 -17.71
C ASP A 50 -15.86 -11.80 -17.29
N SER A 51 -14.64 -11.26 -17.35
CA SER A 51 -14.34 -9.90 -16.94
C SER A 51 -13.49 -9.12 -17.95
N LEU A 52 -13.70 -7.81 -18.00
CA LEU A 52 -12.74 -6.89 -18.60
C LEU A 52 -11.89 -6.27 -17.50
N VAL A 53 -10.57 -6.44 -17.60
CA VAL A 53 -9.60 -5.82 -16.68
C VAL A 53 -8.95 -4.64 -17.37
N MET A 54 -9.09 -3.48 -16.75
CA MET A 54 -8.44 -2.23 -17.11
C MET A 54 -7.40 -1.91 -16.04
N ARG A 55 -6.24 -1.41 -16.47
CA ARG A 55 -5.19 -0.91 -15.59
C ARG A 55 -4.82 0.49 -16.00
N ILE A 56 -4.66 1.37 -15.03
CA ILE A 56 -4.21 2.74 -15.24
C ILE A 56 -3.13 3.08 -14.20
N GLU A 57 -2.23 3.99 -14.56
CA GLU A 57 -1.34 4.62 -13.59
C GLU A 57 -2.11 5.68 -12.80
N ASP A 58 -1.78 5.85 -11.53
CA ASP A 58 -2.41 6.72 -10.54
C ASP A 58 -2.55 8.14 -11.10
N PRO A 59 -3.77 8.57 -11.42
CA PRO A 59 -4.00 9.91 -11.95
C PRO A 59 -4.04 10.97 -10.84
N GLY A 60 -3.84 10.57 -9.58
CA GLY A 60 -4.04 11.41 -8.41
C GLY A 60 -5.50 11.46 -7.97
N PHE A 61 -5.87 12.53 -7.27
CA PHE A 61 -7.17 12.67 -6.59
C PHE A 61 -8.41 12.70 -7.51
N GLU A 62 -8.24 12.77 -8.82
CA GLU A 62 -9.32 12.94 -9.81
C GLU A 62 -9.98 11.62 -10.26
N ILE A 63 -9.49 10.46 -9.79
CA ILE A 63 -10.02 9.17 -10.28
C ILE A 63 -11.48 8.93 -9.90
N LEU A 64 -11.95 9.45 -8.75
CA LEU A 64 -13.34 9.26 -8.34
C LEU A 64 -14.32 9.97 -9.27
N ASP A 65 -13.91 11.11 -9.84
CA ASP A 65 -14.73 11.92 -10.75
C ASP A 65 -14.78 11.33 -12.17
N THR A 66 -13.82 10.46 -12.51
CA THR A 66 -13.69 9.85 -13.85
C THR A 66 -14.01 8.34 -13.85
N LEU A 67 -14.23 7.74 -12.67
CA LEU A 67 -14.47 6.32 -12.47
C LEU A 67 -15.67 5.81 -13.29
N HIS A 68 -16.77 6.56 -13.27
CA HIS A 68 -17.99 6.20 -13.98
C HIS A 68 -17.80 6.26 -15.50
N GLU A 69 -17.07 7.26 -16.00
CA GLU A 69 -16.78 7.40 -17.44
C GLU A 69 -15.96 6.21 -17.95
N VAL A 70 -14.98 5.75 -17.16
CA VAL A 70 -14.18 4.55 -17.45
C VAL A 70 -15.05 3.31 -17.56
N PHE A 71 -15.91 3.05 -16.57
CA PHE A 71 -16.75 1.86 -16.56
C PHE A 71 -17.85 1.89 -17.63
N VAL A 72 -18.42 3.05 -17.94
CA VAL A 72 -19.37 3.20 -19.04
C VAL A 72 -18.69 2.92 -20.39
N ALA A 73 -17.50 3.46 -20.63
CA ALA A 73 -16.74 3.17 -21.85
C ALA A 73 -16.43 1.67 -22.00
N ALA A 74 -16.13 0.99 -20.89
CA ALA A 74 -15.95 -0.46 -20.86
C ALA A 74 -17.24 -1.22 -21.22
N GLY A 75 -18.38 -0.79 -20.65
CA GLY A 75 -19.70 -1.38 -20.90
C GLY A 75 -20.19 -1.22 -22.33
N GLU A 76 -19.92 -0.07 -22.96
CA GLU A 76 -20.29 0.21 -24.35
C GLU A 76 -19.48 -0.62 -25.37
N ALA A 77 -18.24 -0.97 -25.01
CA ALA A 77 -17.33 -1.68 -25.90
C ALA A 77 -17.42 -3.21 -25.80
N GLN A 78 -17.76 -3.73 -24.62
CA GLN A 78 -17.73 -5.16 -24.30
C GLN A 78 -18.93 -5.54 -23.44
N ASP A 79 -19.74 -6.50 -23.91
CA ASP A 79 -20.82 -7.10 -23.12
C ASP A 79 -20.26 -8.27 -22.29
N LEU A 80 -19.74 -7.94 -21.10
CA LEU A 80 -19.14 -8.88 -20.16
C LEU A 80 -19.77 -8.72 -18.78
N PRO A 81 -19.96 -9.81 -18.01
CA PRO A 81 -20.60 -9.75 -16.69
C PRO A 81 -20.00 -8.74 -15.71
N THR A 82 -18.69 -8.50 -15.77
CA THR A 82 -17.97 -7.69 -14.78
C THR A 82 -16.86 -6.85 -15.42
N TYR A 83 -16.67 -5.65 -14.89
CA TYR A 83 -15.59 -4.74 -15.24
C TYR A 83 -14.73 -4.48 -14.01
N VAL A 84 -13.42 -4.54 -14.19
CA VAL A 84 -12.43 -4.31 -13.14
C VAL A 84 -11.49 -3.20 -13.58
N LEU A 85 -11.30 -2.20 -12.72
CA LEU A 85 -10.30 -1.15 -12.88
C LEU A 85 -9.26 -1.27 -11.76
N GLU A 86 -8.02 -1.58 -12.12
CA GLU A 86 -6.87 -1.59 -11.23
C GLU A 86 -6.06 -0.29 -11.39
N ILE A 87 -5.83 0.44 -10.31
CA ILE A 87 -4.97 1.63 -10.29
C ILE A 87 -3.59 1.21 -9.79
N TYR A 88 -2.54 1.63 -10.47
CA TYR A 88 -1.15 1.38 -10.10
C TYR A 88 -0.41 2.68 -9.80
N HIS A 89 0.55 2.66 -8.88
CA HIS A 89 1.48 3.75 -8.66
C HIS A 89 2.89 3.19 -8.63
N GLU A 90 3.76 3.69 -9.49
CA GLU A 90 5.13 3.19 -9.65
C GLU A 90 5.18 1.67 -9.91
N LYS A 91 4.18 1.15 -10.64
CA LYS A 91 3.98 -0.29 -10.96
C LYS A 91 3.50 -1.17 -9.81
N GLU A 92 3.14 -0.59 -8.66
CA GLU A 92 2.47 -1.31 -7.57
C GLU A 92 0.97 -1.05 -7.60
N PRO A 93 0.13 -2.09 -7.43
CA PRO A 93 -1.32 -1.89 -7.39
C PRO A 93 -1.72 -1.14 -6.12
N LEU A 94 -2.50 -0.07 -6.26
CA LEU A 94 -3.06 0.73 -5.17
C LEU A 94 -4.50 0.32 -4.84
N TYR A 95 -5.38 0.36 -5.84
CA TYR A 95 -6.80 0.14 -5.68
C TYR A 95 -7.34 -0.74 -6.80
N SER A 96 -8.36 -1.53 -6.48
CA SER A 96 -9.16 -2.27 -7.44
C SER A 96 -10.63 -1.89 -7.28
N PHE A 97 -11.26 -1.50 -8.37
CA PHE A 97 -12.68 -1.19 -8.43
C PHE A 97 -13.37 -2.21 -9.32
N THR A 98 -14.41 -2.83 -8.81
CA THR A 98 -15.19 -3.84 -9.54
C THR A 98 -16.64 -3.42 -9.65
N VAL A 99 -17.24 -3.55 -10.84
CA VAL A 99 -18.65 -3.24 -11.08
C VAL A 99 -19.28 -4.26 -12.03
N SER A 100 -20.56 -4.55 -11.81
CA SER A 100 -21.35 -5.44 -12.67
C SER A 100 -21.84 -4.74 -13.93
N HIS A 101 -22.07 -5.51 -14.99
CA HIS A 101 -22.70 -5.01 -16.22
C HIS A 101 -24.04 -4.33 -15.99
N GLU A 102 -24.91 -4.95 -15.19
CA GLU A 102 -26.24 -4.42 -14.88
C GLU A 102 -26.16 -3.02 -14.26
N ALA A 103 -25.21 -2.79 -13.36
CA ALA A 103 -25.02 -1.47 -12.74
C ALA A 103 -24.52 -0.43 -13.76
N VAL A 104 -23.63 -0.82 -14.67
CA VAL A 104 -23.13 0.06 -15.76
C VAL A 104 -24.26 0.42 -16.72
N GLU A 105 -25.07 -0.54 -17.17
CA GLU A 105 -26.23 -0.27 -18.04
C GLU A 105 -27.27 0.60 -17.34
N ALA A 106 -27.56 0.32 -16.07
CA ALA A 106 -28.51 1.09 -15.29
C ALA A 106 -28.04 2.55 -15.11
N TYR A 107 -26.75 2.77 -14.90
CA TYR A 107 -26.18 4.12 -14.82
C TYR A 107 -26.15 4.82 -16.19
N ALA A 108 -25.67 4.16 -17.24
CA ALA A 108 -25.62 4.71 -18.60
C ALA A 108 -27.01 5.08 -19.14
N SER A 109 -28.05 4.33 -18.77
CA SER A 109 -29.45 4.63 -19.12
C SER A 109 -30.10 5.72 -18.25
N GLY A 110 -29.43 6.19 -17.20
CA GLY A 110 -29.96 7.15 -16.23
C GLY A 110 -30.97 6.57 -15.25
N THR A 111 -31.07 5.24 -15.16
CA THR A 111 -31.95 4.53 -14.22
C THR A 111 -31.34 4.45 -12.82
N LEU A 112 -30.00 4.44 -12.74
CA LEU A 112 -29.23 4.48 -11.51
C LEU A 112 -28.61 5.87 -11.33
N SER A 113 -28.74 6.46 -10.14
CA SER A 113 -28.04 7.71 -9.82
C SER A 113 -26.54 7.47 -9.66
N GLU A 114 -25.74 8.53 -9.77
CA GLU A 114 -24.29 8.45 -9.54
C GLU A 114 -23.95 7.97 -8.12
N GLU A 115 -24.65 8.46 -7.10
CA GLU A 115 -24.48 7.99 -5.72
C GLU A 115 -24.75 6.49 -5.59
N ALA A 116 -25.81 6.00 -6.23
CA ALA A 116 -26.15 4.57 -6.21
C ALA A 116 -25.17 3.73 -7.04
N PHE A 117 -24.64 4.28 -8.14
CA PHE A 117 -23.58 3.66 -8.92
C PHE A 117 -22.30 3.53 -8.11
N ASN A 118 -21.87 4.61 -7.43
CA ASN A 118 -20.69 4.59 -6.56
C ASN A 118 -20.82 3.58 -5.40
N GLN A 119 -22.04 3.34 -4.90
CA GLN A 119 -22.30 2.28 -3.92
C GLN A 119 -22.29 0.87 -4.54
N ALA A 120 -22.59 0.74 -5.84
CA ALA A 120 -22.53 -0.52 -6.56
C ALA A 120 -21.11 -0.90 -6.99
N VAL A 121 -20.18 0.07 -7.04
CA VAL A 121 -18.75 -0.18 -7.25
C VAL A 121 -18.13 -0.72 -5.97
N ALA A 122 -17.64 -1.96 -6.02
CA ALA A 122 -16.85 -2.54 -4.94
C ALA A 122 -15.40 -2.08 -5.07
N GLY A 123 -14.98 -1.17 -4.19
CA GLY A 123 -13.60 -0.70 -4.07
C GLY A 123 -12.83 -1.48 -3.01
N GLU A 124 -11.70 -2.07 -3.40
CA GLU A 124 -10.81 -2.79 -2.50
C GLU A 124 -9.39 -2.21 -2.61
N SER A 125 -8.67 -2.18 -1.48
CA SER A 125 -7.23 -1.92 -1.52
C SER A 125 -6.56 -3.08 -2.24
N ALA A 126 -5.78 -2.77 -3.27
CA ALA A 126 -4.96 -3.76 -3.98
C ALA A 126 -3.50 -3.74 -3.49
N LEU A 127 -3.20 -2.91 -2.49
CA LEU A 127 -1.89 -2.82 -1.85
C LEU A 127 -1.50 -4.17 -1.26
N SER A 128 -0.22 -4.52 -1.35
CA SER A 128 0.33 -5.56 -0.49
C SER A 128 0.23 -5.11 0.97
N LEU A 129 0.16 -6.07 1.89
CA LEU A 129 0.13 -5.79 3.32
C LEU A 129 1.34 -4.95 3.76
N GLU A 130 2.52 -5.25 3.22
CA GLU A 130 3.75 -4.52 3.45
C GLU A 130 3.61 -3.06 3.02
N ARG A 131 3.02 -2.79 1.85
CA ARG A 131 2.84 -1.42 1.38
C ARG A 131 1.80 -0.66 2.19
N ALA A 132 0.72 -1.31 2.59
CA ALA A 132 -0.28 -0.71 3.48
C ALA A 132 0.35 -0.33 4.83
N ILE A 133 1.19 -1.20 5.39
CA ILE A 133 1.98 -0.93 6.59
C ILE A 133 2.93 0.26 6.38
N VAL A 134 3.68 0.31 5.27
CA VAL A 134 4.59 1.42 4.94
C VAL A 134 3.84 2.76 4.92
N LEU A 135 2.67 2.81 4.29
CA LEU A 135 1.87 4.04 4.18
C LEU A 135 1.33 4.50 5.54
N ASP A 136 0.81 3.57 6.35
CA ASP A 136 0.25 3.91 7.66
C ASP A 136 1.31 4.32 8.68
N VAL A 137 2.48 3.67 8.67
CA VAL A 137 3.61 4.05 9.52
C VAL A 137 4.21 5.38 9.06
N GLY A 138 4.18 5.67 7.75
CA GLY A 138 4.66 6.92 7.18
C GLY A 138 3.96 8.18 7.70
N VAL A 139 2.74 8.06 8.24
CA VAL A 139 1.99 9.17 8.87
C VAL A 139 2.70 9.70 10.13
N PHE A 140 3.56 8.89 10.75
CA PHE A 140 4.28 9.21 11.99
C PHE A 140 5.75 9.55 11.73
N ASP A 141 6.06 10.23 10.62
CA ASP A 141 7.45 10.56 10.23
C ASP A 141 8.38 9.33 10.13
N GLY A 142 7.81 8.14 9.89
CA GLY A 142 8.53 6.89 9.73
C GLY A 142 8.82 6.57 8.27
N LEU A 143 10.08 6.67 7.85
CA LEU A 143 10.52 6.21 6.53
C LEU A 143 10.85 4.72 6.58
N VAL A 144 9.86 3.88 6.29
CA VAL A 144 10.01 2.41 6.24
C VAL A 144 10.62 2.00 4.90
N TYR A 145 11.74 1.29 4.95
CA TYR A 145 12.43 0.78 3.77
C TYR A 145 12.34 -0.75 3.63
N GLN A 146 11.92 -1.45 4.69
CA GLN A 146 11.75 -2.89 4.71
C GLN A 146 10.60 -3.27 5.65
N VAL A 147 9.77 -4.22 5.22
CA VAL A 147 8.76 -4.88 6.03
C VAL A 147 8.91 -6.38 5.80
N ASP A 148 9.18 -7.13 6.85
CA ASP A 148 9.21 -8.58 6.84
C ASP A 148 8.06 -9.11 7.73
N LEU A 149 7.15 -9.85 7.12
CA LEU A 149 6.02 -10.47 7.81
C LEU A 149 6.25 -11.98 7.91
N SER A 150 6.07 -12.52 9.11
CA SER A 150 6.08 -13.96 9.36
C SER A 150 4.77 -14.42 10.00
N GLU A 151 4.69 -15.70 10.36
CA GLU A 151 3.51 -16.25 11.04
C GLU A 151 3.28 -15.65 12.44
N LYS A 152 4.30 -15.06 13.06
CA LYS A 152 4.26 -14.58 14.45
C LYS A 152 4.85 -13.19 14.66
N GLU A 153 5.58 -12.66 13.69
CA GLU A 153 6.33 -11.42 13.87
C GLU A 153 6.19 -10.52 12.64
N ALA A 154 6.06 -9.21 12.88
CA ALA A 154 6.25 -8.18 11.89
C ALA A 154 7.52 -7.37 12.23
N THR A 155 8.50 -7.36 11.33
CA THR A 155 9.75 -6.61 11.49
C THR A 155 9.81 -5.48 10.48
N LEU A 156 10.01 -4.25 10.96
CA LEU A 156 10.07 -3.04 10.14
C LEU A 156 11.46 -2.43 10.22
N GLY A 157 12.17 -2.42 9.09
CA GLY A 157 13.38 -1.62 8.91
C GLY A 157 12.99 -0.21 8.51
N MET A 158 13.35 0.76 9.35
CA MET A 158 12.89 2.14 9.17
C MET A 158 13.89 3.19 9.65
N LYS A 159 13.55 4.43 9.31
CA LYS A 159 14.24 5.62 9.76
C LYS A 159 13.22 6.63 10.25
N TYR A 160 13.41 7.14 11.46
CA TYR A 160 12.54 8.17 12.01
C TYR A 160 13.04 9.57 11.63
N THR A 161 12.16 10.38 11.04
CA THR A 161 12.47 11.75 10.61
C THR A 161 11.83 12.83 11.48
N GLY A 162 11.12 12.45 12.54
CA GLY A 162 10.56 13.39 13.51
C GLY A 162 11.65 14.20 14.22
N SER A 163 11.25 15.35 14.76
CA SER A 163 12.21 16.37 15.20
C SER A 163 12.65 16.22 16.66
N LEU A 164 11.85 15.51 17.46
CA LEU A 164 12.08 15.31 18.89
C LEU A 164 12.15 13.81 19.23
N GLU A 165 13.06 13.43 20.13
CA GLU A 165 13.16 12.05 20.63
C GLU A 165 11.88 11.66 21.39
N GLU A 166 11.21 12.62 22.05
CA GLU A 166 9.96 12.39 22.77
C GLU A 166 8.79 12.03 21.82
N GLU A 167 8.79 12.54 20.59
CA GLU A 167 7.79 12.19 19.57
C GLU A 167 7.94 10.71 19.20
N LEU A 168 9.16 10.23 19.00
CA LEU A 168 9.44 8.82 18.70
C LEU A 168 8.85 7.88 19.76
N VAL A 169 9.02 8.22 21.05
CA VAL A 169 8.50 7.40 22.17
C VAL A 169 6.98 7.28 22.12
N MET A 170 6.30 8.35 21.71
CA MET A 170 4.84 8.39 21.60
C MET A 170 4.36 7.71 20.32
N ASP A 171 5.13 7.81 19.24
CA ASP A 171 4.73 7.34 17.92
C ASP A 171 4.92 5.83 17.77
N LEU A 172 5.99 5.24 18.32
CA LEU A 172 6.30 3.81 18.13
C LEU A 172 5.15 2.86 18.52
N PRO A 173 4.47 3.02 19.68
CA PRO A 173 3.32 2.18 20.01
C PRO A 173 2.15 2.40 19.04
N ASN A 174 1.94 3.62 18.55
CA ASN A 174 0.89 3.93 17.59
C ASN A 174 1.20 3.35 16.20
N MET A 175 2.45 3.44 15.75
CA MET A 175 2.93 2.74 14.56
C MET A 175 2.73 1.23 14.70
N ALA A 176 3.04 0.66 15.87
CA ALA A 176 2.86 -0.77 16.12
C ALA A 176 1.39 -1.19 16.01
N LEU A 177 0.47 -0.38 16.57
CA LEU A 177 -0.97 -0.59 16.41
C LEU A 177 -1.43 -0.50 14.94
N ARG A 178 -0.79 0.34 14.11
CA ARG A 178 -1.06 0.35 12.65
C ARG A 178 -0.60 -0.93 11.98
N VAL A 179 0.57 -1.46 12.36
CA VAL A 179 1.03 -2.75 11.87
C VAL A 179 0.02 -3.84 12.23
N LEU A 180 -0.48 -3.87 13.47
CA LEU A 180 -1.48 -4.83 13.93
C LEU A 180 -2.84 -4.72 13.24
N PHE A 181 -3.21 -3.54 12.76
CA PHE A 181 -4.42 -3.38 11.95
C PHE A 181 -4.35 -4.18 10.65
N HIS A 182 -3.18 -4.20 10.00
CA HIS A 182 -2.96 -4.95 8.75
C HIS A 182 -2.56 -6.40 8.99
N ALA A 183 -1.81 -6.67 10.06
CA ALA A 183 -1.29 -7.99 10.41
C ALA A 183 -1.74 -8.45 11.81
N PRO A 184 -3.06 -8.63 12.08
CA PRO A 184 -3.58 -8.90 13.43
C PRO A 184 -3.20 -10.27 14.00
N TRP A 185 -2.55 -11.13 13.20
CA TRP A 185 -2.09 -12.45 13.65
C TRP A 185 -0.70 -12.44 14.28
N VAL A 186 0.08 -11.36 14.12
CA VAL A 186 1.43 -11.32 14.68
C VAL A 186 1.37 -11.20 16.19
N GLU A 187 2.27 -11.87 16.87
CA GLU A 187 2.44 -11.84 18.33
C GLU A 187 3.36 -10.68 18.73
N THR A 188 4.35 -10.35 17.88
CA THR A 188 5.36 -9.31 18.17
C THR A 188 5.51 -8.35 16.98
N VAL A 189 5.69 -7.06 17.26
CA VAL A 189 6.05 -6.04 16.28
C VAL A 189 7.42 -5.46 16.63
N THR A 190 8.37 -5.58 15.71
CA THR A 190 9.76 -5.19 15.89
C THR A 190 10.11 -4.02 14.97
N PHE A 191 10.65 -2.94 15.52
CA PHE A 191 11.19 -1.81 14.76
C PHE A 191 12.70 -1.82 14.83
N ILE A 192 13.36 -1.78 13.67
CA ILE A 192 14.79 -1.58 13.50
C ILE A 192 14.98 -0.16 12.97
N ILE A 193 15.42 0.75 13.83
CA ILE A 193 15.42 2.19 13.57
C ILE A 193 16.86 2.67 13.34
N ASP A 194 17.14 3.13 12.12
CA ASP A 194 18.42 3.75 11.79
C ASP A 194 18.50 5.21 12.27
N HIS A 195 19.42 5.49 13.17
CA HIS A 195 19.70 6.87 13.60
C HIS A 195 20.59 7.61 12.59
N HIS A 196 20.17 8.82 12.20
CA HIS A 196 20.91 9.70 11.28
C HIS A 196 22.35 10.04 11.69
N THR A 197 22.67 9.97 12.98
CA THR A 197 23.91 10.52 13.55
C THR A 197 24.93 9.45 13.93
N GLU A 198 24.52 8.18 14.04
CA GLU A 198 25.38 7.10 14.51
C GLU A 198 25.15 5.82 13.69
N PRO A 199 26.19 5.02 13.43
CA PRO A 199 26.11 3.85 12.53
C PRO A 199 25.42 2.63 13.17
N ARG A 200 24.39 2.84 14.00
CA ARG A 200 23.80 1.81 14.85
C ARG A 200 22.29 1.88 14.83
N ALA A 201 21.68 0.73 14.58
CA ALA A 201 20.23 0.56 14.65
C ALA A 201 19.80 0.37 16.11
N LEU A 202 18.68 1.01 16.47
CA LEU A 202 17.92 0.74 17.68
C LEU A 202 16.84 -0.29 17.33
N GLU A 203 16.84 -1.41 18.03
CA GLU A 203 15.82 -2.45 17.85
C GLU A 203 14.88 -2.44 19.05
N ILE A 204 13.58 -2.30 18.79
CA ILE A 204 12.53 -2.32 19.81
C ILE A 204 11.44 -3.28 19.36
N ALA A 205 11.17 -4.30 20.17
CA ALA A 205 10.08 -5.24 19.97
C ALA A 205 8.99 -5.07 21.04
N PHE A 206 7.75 -4.99 20.58
CA PHE A 206 6.56 -4.91 21.42
C PHE A 206 5.71 -6.18 21.26
N GLU A 207 5.30 -6.75 22.39
CA GLU A 207 4.28 -7.78 22.42
C GLU A 207 2.91 -7.19 22.12
N THR A 208 2.15 -7.84 21.25
CA THR A 208 0.82 -7.41 20.81
C THR A 208 -0.15 -7.30 21.97
N GLY A 209 -0.05 -8.22 22.94
CA GLY A 209 -0.88 -8.18 24.15
C GLY A 209 -0.67 -6.90 24.98
N ASP A 210 0.58 -6.45 25.12
CA ASP A 210 0.91 -5.23 25.85
C ASP A 210 0.45 -3.98 25.08
N LEU A 211 0.58 -3.96 23.75
CA LEU A 211 0.08 -2.87 22.90
C LEU A 211 -1.44 -2.70 23.01
N LEU A 212 -2.19 -3.80 23.00
CA LEU A 212 -3.64 -3.78 23.19
C LEU A 212 -4.01 -3.37 24.62
N GLU A 213 -3.25 -3.79 25.64
CA GLU A 213 -3.45 -3.37 27.03
C GLU A 213 -3.24 -1.84 27.19
N VAL A 214 -2.29 -1.25 26.45
CA VAL A 214 -2.11 0.22 26.39
C VAL A 214 -3.32 0.90 25.74
N LEU A 215 -3.80 0.38 24.61
CA LEU A 215 -4.96 0.93 23.90
C LEU A 215 -6.23 0.92 24.76
N GLU A 216 -6.41 -0.12 25.57
CA GLU A 216 -7.52 -0.26 26.52
C GLU A 216 -7.33 0.54 27.82
N GLY A 217 -6.16 1.16 28.02
CA GLY A 217 -5.80 1.92 29.22
C GLY A 217 -5.43 1.06 30.43
N GLY A 218 -5.20 -0.25 30.23
CA GLY A 218 -4.75 -1.19 31.26
C GLY A 218 -3.25 -1.11 31.56
N LEU A 219 -2.44 -0.67 30.58
CA LEU A 219 -0.99 -0.53 30.69
C LEU A 219 -0.56 0.92 30.42
N SER A 220 0.35 1.46 31.23
CA SER A 220 0.94 2.77 30.96
C SER A 220 2.04 2.66 29.90
N LEU A 221 2.34 3.75 29.19
CA LEU A 221 3.45 3.77 28.25
C LEU A 221 4.80 3.47 28.92
N GLU A 222 5.02 3.95 30.14
CA GLU A 222 6.25 3.61 30.90
C GLU A 222 6.35 2.10 31.13
N ALA A 223 5.26 1.45 31.54
CA ALA A 223 5.24 0.01 31.75
C ALA A 223 5.36 -0.79 30.44
N LEU A 224 4.83 -0.27 29.32
CA LEU A 224 5.03 -0.86 27.99
C LEU A 224 6.53 -0.90 27.64
N TYR A 225 7.23 0.23 27.77
CA TYR A 225 8.66 0.29 27.46
C TYR A 225 9.54 -0.48 28.44
N GLU A 226 9.09 -0.69 29.69
CA GLU A 226 9.76 -1.61 30.63
C GLU A 226 9.62 -3.08 30.24
N ARG A 227 8.54 -3.44 29.53
CA ARG A 227 8.28 -4.81 29.03
C ARG A 227 8.84 -5.07 27.64
N ALA A 228 9.00 -4.03 26.82
CA ALA A 228 9.53 -4.13 25.48
C ALA A 228 10.95 -4.72 25.47
N GLU A 229 11.25 -5.56 24.48
CA GLU A 229 12.61 -6.01 24.24
C GLU A 229 13.34 -4.93 23.45
N ILE A 230 14.27 -4.24 24.11
CA ILE A 230 15.05 -3.15 23.54
C ILE A 230 16.50 -3.60 23.46
N SER A 231 17.03 -3.62 22.24
CA SER A 231 18.45 -3.86 22.00
C SER A 231 19.06 -2.69 21.25
N GLU A 232 20.22 -2.25 21.73
CA GLU A 232 21.04 -1.24 21.08
C GLU A 232 22.36 -1.91 20.67
N GLY A 233 22.89 -1.57 19.50
CA GLY A 233 24.27 -1.92 19.19
C GLY A 233 25.25 -1.34 20.24
N ASP A 234 26.23 -2.14 20.70
CA ASP A 234 27.17 -1.89 21.81
C ASP A 234 27.57 -0.42 22.12
N SER A 235 26.71 0.39 22.77
CA SER A 235 27.02 1.37 23.84
C SER A 235 26.07 2.59 23.92
N VAL A 236 25.60 2.86 25.16
CA VAL A 236 24.94 4.06 25.75
C VAL A 236 23.41 3.95 25.93
N PRO A 237 22.89 3.83 27.18
CA PRO A 237 21.51 3.45 27.44
C PRO A 237 20.49 4.52 26.99
N LEU A 238 19.82 4.33 25.85
CA LEU A 238 18.58 5.03 25.52
C LEU A 238 17.49 4.69 26.53
N LEU A 239 17.53 3.55 27.23
CA LEU A 239 16.68 3.32 28.41
C LEU A 239 16.72 4.49 29.42
N GLY A 240 17.87 5.14 29.59
CA GLY A 240 18.02 6.34 30.42
C GLY A 240 17.46 7.63 29.80
N ARG A 241 17.34 7.70 28.46
CA ARG A 241 16.79 8.85 27.71
C ARG A 241 15.30 8.71 27.43
N LEU A 242 14.83 7.53 27.05
CA LEU A 242 13.42 7.16 26.95
C LEU A 242 12.71 7.37 28.29
N SER A 243 13.31 6.90 29.40
CA SER A 243 12.78 7.18 30.74
C SER A 243 12.84 8.65 31.15
N ALA A 244 13.76 9.45 30.58
CA ALA A 244 13.81 10.90 30.79
C ALA A 244 12.75 11.64 29.95
N GLY A 245 12.53 11.23 28.71
CA GLY A 245 11.48 11.73 27.82
C GLY A 245 10.07 11.42 28.35
N LEU A 246 9.85 10.19 28.85
CA LEU A 246 8.61 9.78 29.53
C LEU A 246 8.33 10.62 30.79
N LYS A 247 9.37 11.01 31.54
CA LYS A 247 9.24 11.89 32.71
C LYS A 247 9.04 13.35 32.33
N ALA A 248 9.59 13.79 31.20
CA ALA A 248 9.47 15.14 30.69
C ALA A 248 8.10 15.41 30.03
N SER A 249 7.48 14.40 29.44
CA SER A 249 6.24 14.55 28.68
C SER A 249 5.01 14.88 29.54
N GLY A 250 5.02 14.63 30.86
CA GLY A 250 4.08 15.22 31.83
C GLY A 250 2.58 15.09 31.53
N HIS A 251 2.18 14.25 30.58
CA HIS A 251 0.82 14.22 30.05
C HIS A 251 0.05 13.03 30.62
N LEU A 252 -0.92 13.37 31.48
CA LEU A 252 -2.13 12.59 31.70
C LEU A 252 -2.81 12.42 30.34
N TRP A 253 -2.85 11.19 29.85
CA TRP A 253 -3.70 10.79 28.75
C TRP A 253 -5.18 10.97 29.16
N THR A 254 -5.97 11.61 28.32
CA THR A 254 -7.43 11.46 28.33
C THR A 254 -7.83 10.84 27.01
N PRO A 255 -8.68 9.80 27.04
CA PRO A 255 -9.07 9.04 25.85
C PRO A 255 -9.78 9.89 24.79
#